data_AF-A0AAW0HTA4-F1
#
_entry.id   AF-A0AAW0HTA4-F1
#
_cell.length_a   1.000
_cell.length_b   1.000
_cell.length_c   1.000
_cell.angle_alpha   90.00
_cell.angle_beta   90.00
_cell.angle_gamma   90.00
#
_symmetry.space_group_name_H-M   'P 1'
#
loop_
_entity.id
_entity.type
_entity.pdbx_description
1 polymer ?
#
loop_
_entity_poly.entity_id
_entity_poly.type
_entity_poly.pdbx_seq_one_letter_code
_entity_poly.pdbx_strand_id
1 'polypeptide(L)'
;MGVLLFVASDVDALCACKILQFSYFILINCGANVDLLEILQPDEDSVFFVCDTHRPVNVVNVYNDTQIKLLIKQEDDLEVPAYDDIFRDEAEDEDLSGSDSDGSEPSEKRSRLEEEILARTTKRRQRREWEARRRDILFDYEQYEYYGTSSAMVMFDLAWMMSKDLNDMLWWAIVGLTDQWVHDKITQMKYVTDVGILQRHVSRHNHRNEAEENTLSVDCTRISFEYEYLCSWAPWV
;
A
#
# COMPACT_ATOMS: atom_id res chain seq x y z
N MET A 1 16.87 -5.74 -19.14
CA MET A 1 15.95 -5.33 -18.06
C MET A 1 14.62 -4.98 -18.71
N GLY A 2 13.64 -5.85 -18.57
CA GLY A 2 12.25 -5.53 -18.90
C GLY A 2 11.53 -5.09 -17.62
N VAL A 3 10.60 -4.15 -17.75
CA VAL A 3 9.68 -3.76 -16.67
C VAL A 3 8.28 -4.11 -17.14
N LEU A 4 7.49 -4.74 -16.29
CA LEU A 4 6.10 -5.06 -16.57
C LEU A 4 5.19 -4.11 -15.79
N LEU A 5 4.36 -3.36 -16.51
CA LEU A 5 3.38 -2.43 -15.94
C LEU A 5 2.00 -3.08 -15.93
N PHE A 6 1.38 -3.13 -14.76
CA PHE A 6 0.03 -3.65 -14.55
C PHE A 6 -0.93 -2.55 -14.10
N VAL A 7 -2.10 -2.58 -14.73
CA VAL A 7 -3.27 -1.74 -14.40
C VAL A 7 -4.48 -2.67 -14.43
N ALA A 8 -4.72 -3.42 -13.35
CA ALA A 8 -5.85 -4.32 -13.23
C ALA A 8 -6.11 -4.66 -11.76
N SER A 9 -7.37 -4.71 -11.35
CA SER A 9 -7.79 -4.95 -9.96
C SER A 9 -8.19 -6.41 -9.69
N ASP A 10 -7.97 -7.32 -10.64
CA ASP A 10 -8.39 -8.71 -10.51
C ASP A 10 -7.22 -9.69 -10.31
N VAL A 11 -7.49 -10.74 -9.54
CA VAL A 11 -6.52 -11.78 -9.19
C VAL A 11 -6.05 -12.55 -10.42
N ASP A 12 -6.87 -12.64 -11.48
CA ASP A 12 -6.49 -13.32 -12.72
C ASP A 12 -5.38 -12.56 -13.45
N ALA A 13 -5.50 -11.23 -13.54
CA ALA A 13 -4.45 -10.36 -14.06
C ALA A 13 -3.16 -10.44 -13.21
N LEU A 14 -3.27 -10.53 -11.89
CA LEU A 14 -2.12 -10.77 -11.01
C LEU A 14 -1.48 -12.14 -11.24
N CYS A 15 -2.26 -13.20 -11.40
CA CYS A 15 -1.74 -14.54 -11.70
C CYS A 15 -1.09 -14.60 -13.08
N ALA A 16 -1.57 -13.84 -14.06
CA ALA A 16 -0.93 -13.71 -15.36
C ALA A 16 0.49 -13.14 -15.27
N CYS A 17 0.81 -12.32 -14.26
CA CYS A 17 2.16 -11.84 -13.98
C CYS A 17 3.15 -13.00 -13.81
N LYS A 18 2.75 -14.07 -13.12
CA LYS A 18 3.62 -15.22 -12.81
C LYS A 18 4.10 -15.97 -14.05
N ILE A 19 3.34 -15.89 -15.14
CA ILE A 19 3.69 -16.56 -16.39
C ILE A 19 4.79 -15.79 -17.14
N LEU A 20 4.97 -14.50 -16.83
CA LEU A 20 5.86 -13.60 -17.56
C LEU A 20 7.21 -13.47 -16.84
N GLN A 21 8.31 -13.70 -17.57
CA GLN A 21 9.68 -13.70 -17.04
C GLN A 21 10.24 -12.27 -16.86
N PHE A 22 9.70 -11.52 -15.88
CA PHE A 22 10.19 -10.19 -15.52
C PHE A 22 10.64 -10.15 -14.05
N SER A 23 11.62 -9.31 -13.74
CA SER A 23 12.10 -9.09 -12.36
C SER A 23 11.56 -7.79 -11.74
N TYR A 24 10.94 -6.92 -12.53
CA TYR A 24 10.43 -5.63 -12.08
C TYR A 24 8.98 -5.44 -12.49
N PHE A 25 8.12 -5.26 -11.49
CA PHE A 25 6.68 -5.12 -11.65
C PHE A 25 6.25 -3.76 -11.11
N ILE A 26 5.39 -3.06 -11.86
CA ILE A 26 4.73 -1.83 -11.40
C ILE A 26 3.24 -2.11 -11.37
N LEU A 27 2.62 -2.02 -10.20
CA LEU A 27 1.19 -2.23 -9.99
C LEU A 27 0.54 -0.87 -9.74
N ILE A 28 -0.47 -0.52 -10.53
CA ILE A 28 -1.25 0.72 -10.36
C ILE A 28 -2.68 0.38 -9.97
N ASN A 29 -3.14 0.94 -8.86
CA ASN A 29 -4.47 0.75 -8.28
C ASN A 29 -4.82 -0.70 -7.97
N CYS A 30 -3.81 -1.53 -7.69
CA CYS A 30 -4.00 -2.91 -7.26
C CYS A 30 -2.85 -3.42 -6.41
N GLY A 31 -3.14 -4.46 -5.62
CA GLY A 31 -2.14 -5.26 -4.92
C GLY A 31 -1.79 -4.76 -3.51
N ALA A 32 -2.15 -3.53 -3.11
CA ALA A 32 -1.77 -3.06 -1.78
C ALA A 32 -2.52 -3.79 -0.65
N ASN A 33 -3.79 -4.12 -0.85
CA ASN A 33 -4.68 -4.70 0.17
C ASN A 33 -4.64 -6.23 0.29
N VAL A 34 -3.79 -6.91 -0.49
CA VAL A 34 -3.65 -8.38 -0.48
C VAL A 34 -2.21 -8.78 -0.23
N ASP A 35 -1.96 -9.96 0.33
CA ASP A 35 -0.61 -10.49 0.46
C ASP A 35 -0.06 -10.86 -0.93
N LEU A 36 0.79 -9.99 -1.49
CA LEU A 36 1.33 -10.16 -2.84
C LEU A 36 2.28 -11.35 -2.93
N LEU A 37 3.03 -11.63 -1.86
CA LEU A 37 4.04 -12.68 -1.86
C LEU A 37 3.37 -14.06 -1.72
N GLU A 38 2.31 -14.17 -0.91
CA GLU A 38 1.52 -15.39 -0.80
C GLU A 38 0.80 -15.73 -2.12
N ILE A 39 0.19 -14.74 -2.77
CA ILE A 39 -0.61 -14.94 -3.99
C ILE A 39 0.30 -15.25 -5.20
N LEU A 40 1.35 -14.46 -5.41
CA LEU A 40 2.17 -14.57 -6.60
C LEU A 40 3.25 -15.65 -6.45
N GLN A 41 3.77 -15.85 -5.23
CA GLN A 41 4.95 -16.67 -4.95
C GLN A 41 6.07 -16.37 -5.95
N PRO A 42 6.57 -15.12 -5.99
CA PRO A 42 7.58 -14.70 -6.96
C PRO A 42 8.97 -15.20 -6.57
N ASP A 43 9.91 -15.15 -7.52
CA ASP A 43 11.33 -15.39 -7.25
C ASP A 43 11.90 -14.28 -6.34
N GLU A 44 12.92 -14.60 -5.53
CA GLU A 44 13.49 -13.68 -4.52
C GLU A 44 14.07 -12.38 -5.11
N ASP A 45 14.45 -12.38 -6.38
CA ASP A 45 14.99 -11.22 -7.10
C ASP A 45 13.91 -10.31 -7.71
N SER A 46 12.64 -10.72 -7.64
CA SER A 46 11.51 -9.95 -8.15
C SER A 46 11.19 -8.77 -7.24
N VAL A 47 11.03 -7.58 -7.83
CA VAL A 47 10.69 -6.33 -7.13
C VAL A 47 9.36 -5.77 -7.62
N PHE A 48 8.49 -5.44 -6.69
CA PHE A 48 7.14 -4.92 -6.91
C PHE A 48 7.03 -3.47 -6.43
N PHE A 49 6.81 -2.55 -7.37
CA PHE A 49 6.44 -1.17 -7.07
C PHE A 49 4.93 -1.04 -7.07
N VAL A 50 4.33 -0.75 -5.92
CA VAL A 50 2.87 -0.74 -5.75
C VAL A 50 2.40 0.70 -5.53
N CYS A 51 1.74 1.27 -6.53
CA CYS A 51 1.07 2.56 -6.46
C CYS A 51 -0.44 2.36 -6.45
N ASP A 52 -0.99 2.13 -5.27
CA ASP A 52 -2.39 1.77 -5.10
C ASP A 52 -3.07 2.69 -4.08
N THR A 53 -4.29 3.09 -4.40
CA THR A 53 -5.13 3.93 -3.54
C THR A 53 -5.88 3.14 -2.48
N HIS A 54 -6.08 1.83 -2.64
CA HIS A 54 -6.87 1.04 -1.71
C HIS A 54 -6.20 0.93 -0.33
N ARG A 55 -7.02 0.99 0.72
CA ARG A 55 -6.61 0.87 2.12
C ARG A 55 -7.63 0.00 2.88
N PRO A 56 -7.21 -0.71 3.95
CA PRO A 56 -5.85 -0.76 4.50
C PRO A 56 -4.85 -1.51 3.62
N VAL A 57 -3.56 -1.24 3.82
CA VAL A 57 -2.49 -1.96 3.12
C VAL A 57 -2.24 -3.27 3.87
N ASN A 58 -2.11 -4.38 3.16
CA ASN A 58 -1.79 -5.65 3.79
C ASN A 58 -0.48 -5.54 4.60
N VAL A 59 -0.50 -6.00 5.86
CA VAL A 59 0.63 -5.85 6.78
C VAL A 59 1.91 -6.52 6.28
N VAL A 60 1.83 -7.62 5.53
CA VAL A 60 2.99 -8.29 4.94
C VAL A 60 3.65 -7.39 3.89
N ASN A 61 2.85 -6.71 3.07
CA ASN A 61 3.37 -5.74 2.10
C ASN A 61 4.04 -4.53 2.77
N VAL A 62 3.52 -4.08 3.93
CA VAL A 62 4.08 -2.94 4.67
C VAL A 62 5.45 -3.29 5.27
N TYR A 63 5.55 -4.44 5.91
CA TYR A 63 6.76 -4.85 6.63
C TYR A 63 7.80 -5.54 5.72
N ASN A 64 7.48 -5.77 4.45
CA ASN A 64 8.44 -6.31 3.49
C ASN A 64 9.34 -5.22 2.90
N ASP A 65 10.58 -5.14 3.39
CA ASP A 65 11.58 -4.19 2.92
C ASP A 65 12.43 -4.71 1.75
N THR A 66 12.22 -5.93 1.27
CA THR A 66 13.05 -6.56 0.22
C THR A 66 12.42 -6.40 -1.16
N GLN A 67 11.30 -7.06 -1.39
CA GLN A 67 10.67 -7.20 -2.70
C GLN A 67 9.56 -6.17 -2.94
N ILE A 68 8.83 -5.77 -1.91
CA ILE A 68 7.72 -4.82 -2.04
C ILE A 68 8.21 -3.38 -1.81
N LYS A 69 7.74 -2.47 -2.66
CA LYS A 69 8.04 -1.03 -2.64
C LYS A 69 6.73 -0.25 -2.79
N LEU A 70 6.16 0.16 -1.67
CA LEU A 70 4.93 0.94 -1.64
C LEU A 70 5.21 2.39 -2.08
N LEU A 71 4.55 2.81 -3.16
CA LEU A 71 4.57 4.19 -3.68
C LEU A 71 3.38 4.96 -3.11
N ILE A 72 3.41 5.18 -1.79
CA ILE A 72 2.36 5.86 -1.02
C ILE A 72 2.92 7.17 -0.45
N LYS A 73 2.08 8.23 -0.36
CA LYS A 73 2.48 9.48 0.27
C LYS A 73 2.64 9.31 1.78
N GLN A 74 3.65 9.95 2.35
CA GLN A 74 3.90 9.95 3.80
C GLN A 74 2.78 10.62 4.62
N GLU A 75 1.95 11.44 3.95
CA GLU A 75 0.81 12.14 4.56
C GLU A 75 -0.43 11.23 4.71
N ASP A 76 -0.48 10.09 4.00
CA ASP A 76 -1.52 9.09 4.21
C ASP A 76 -1.20 8.35 5.52
N ASP A 77 -1.94 8.66 6.60
CA ASP A 77 -1.85 7.91 7.85
C ASP A 77 -2.43 6.51 7.63
N LEU A 78 -1.56 5.50 7.70
CA LEU A 78 -1.91 4.11 7.43
C LEU A 78 -2.39 3.36 8.67
N GLU A 79 -2.22 3.92 9.88
CA GLU A 79 -2.59 3.31 11.16
C GLU A 79 -2.15 1.83 11.31
N VAL A 80 -0.94 1.50 10.82
CA VAL A 80 -0.46 0.11 10.76
C VAL A 80 -0.18 -0.43 12.17
N PRO A 81 -0.66 -1.64 12.52
CA PRO A 81 -0.34 -2.29 13.78
C PRO A 81 1.17 -2.51 13.97
N ALA A 82 1.64 -2.50 15.22
CA ALA A 82 3.05 -2.71 15.54
C ALA A 82 3.51 -4.14 15.20
N TYR A 83 4.75 -4.28 14.69
CA TYR A 83 5.31 -5.56 14.25
C TYR A 83 5.18 -6.68 15.31
N ASP A 84 5.58 -6.41 16.55
CA ASP A 84 5.60 -7.39 17.65
C ASP A 84 4.21 -7.93 18.05
N ASP A 85 3.15 -7.20 17.69
CA ASP A 85 1.77 -7.59 17.96
C ASP A 85 1.20 -8.54 16.88
N ILE A 86 1.81 -8.57 15.69
CA ILE A 86 1.31 -9.31 14.52
C ILE A 86 2.30 -10.33 13.94
N PHE A 87 3.60 -10.20 14.22
CA PHE A 87 4.64 -11.14 13.79
C PHE A 87 5.41 -11.67 15.00
N ARG A 88 5.84 -12.94 14.92
CA ARG A 88 6.62 -13.62 15.94
C ARG A 88 7.60 -14.58 15.29
N ASP A 89 8.79 -14.71 15.88
CA ASP A 89 9.82 -15.60 15.35
C ASP A 89 9.43 -17.08 15.49
N GLU A 90 9.35 -17.79 14.36
CA GLU A 90 8.99 -19.21 14.30
C GLU A 90 9.98 -20.12 15.04
N ALA A 91 11.23 -19.67 15.23
CA ALA A 91 12.26 -20.40 15.96
C ALA A 91 11.89 -20.62 17.46
N GLU A 92 10.99 -19.81 18.03
CA GLU A 92 10.50 -20.01 19.40
C GLU A 92 9.44 -21.12 19.51
N ASP A 93 8.90 -21.60 18.38
CA ASP A 93 7.78 -22.56 18.34
C ASP A 93 8.24 -24.02 18.14
N GLU A 94 9.46 -24.28 17.67
CA GLU A 94 10.00 -25.65 17.47
C GLU A 94 10.29 -26.42 18.78
N ASP A 95 10.48 -25.70 19.90
CA ASP A 95 10.80 -26.25 21.23
C ASP A 95 9.67 -27.07 21.88
N LEU A 96 8.49 -27.18 21.25
CA LEU A 96 7.30 -27.81 21.82
C LEU A 96 7.00 -29.22 21.26
N SER A 97 7.79 -29.70 20.29
CA SER A 97 7.60 -31.00 19.63
C SER A 97 8.35 -32.18 20.31
N GLY A 98 8.98 -31.95 21.46
CA GLY A 98 9.75 -32.95 22.21
C GLY A 98 8.90 -34.07 22.82
N SER A 99 8.90 -35.22 22.14
CA SER A 99 8.39 -36.56 22.50
C SER A 99 8.28 -36.86 24.00
N ASP A 100 7.08 -37.29 24.44
CA ASP A 100 6.83 -37.92 25.74
C ASP A 100 7.51 -39.31 25.80
N SER A 101 8.79 -39.35 26.17
CA SER A 101 9.48 -40.62 26.47
C SER A 101 9.33 -40.95 27.96
N ASP A 102 8.36 -41.79 28.26
CA ASP A 102 8.04 -42.31 29.58
C ASP A 102 9.20 -43.19 30.12
N GLY A 103 9.97 -42.65 31.07
CA GLY A 103 11.12 -43.30 31.70
C GLY A 103 11.08 -43.13 33.21
N SER A 104 10.79 -44.22 33.92
CA SER A 104 10.45 -44.26 35.34
C SER A 104 11.66 -44.12 36.29
N GLU A 105 11.46 -43.43 37.44
CA GLU A 105 12.24 -43.38 38.72
C GLU A 105 13.50 -42.46 38.83
N PRO A 106 13.92 -41.93 40.03
CA PRO A 106 13.26 -41.80 41.34
C PRO A 106 13.17 -40.35 41.92
N SER A 107 12.17 -40.15 42.78
CA SER A 107 11.78 -39.11 43.78
C SER A 107 12.34 -37.66 43.82
N GLU A 108 13.58 -37.34 43.45
CA GLU A 108 14.09 -35.93 43.53
C GLU A 108 13.91 -35.16 42.21
N LYS A 109 13.71 -35.89 41.10
CA LYS A 109 13.50 -35.32 39.76
C LYS A 109 12.06 -34.90 39.47
N ARG A 110 11.09 -35.22 40.36
CA ARG A 110 9.67 -34.84 40.19
C ARG A 110 9.47 -33.33 40.13
N SER A 111 10.17 -32.58 40.97
CA SER A 111 10.07 -31.11 41.00
C SER A 111 10.54 -30.45 39.70
N ARG A 112 11.60 -30.98 39.06
CA ARG A 112 12.11 -30.43 37.80
C ARG A 112 11.20 -30.74 36.61
N LEU A 113 10.61 -31.93 36.60
CA LEU A 113 9.66 -32.33 35.56
C LEU A 113 8.34 -31.53 35.68
N GLU A 114 7.84 -31.31 36.90
CA GLU A 114 6.68 -30.43 37.14
C GLU A 114 6.95 -28.98 36.73
N GLU A 115 8.14 -28.45 37.04
CA GLU A 115 8.56 -27.11 36.62
C GLU A 115 8.65 -26.99 35.10
N GLU A 116 9.15 -28.02 34.40
CA GLU A 116 9.22 -28.06 32.95
C GLU A 116 7.83 -28.14 32.30
N ILE A 117 6.92 -28.94 32.86
CA ILE A 117 5.51 -29.02 32.43
C ILE A 117 4.80 -27.67 32.66
N LEU A 118 5.05 -27.01 33.80
CA LEU A 118 4.50 -25.69 34.12
C LEU A 118 5.02 -24.61 33.15
N ALA A 119 6.31 -24.65 32.82
CA ALA A 119 6.93 -23.75 31.85
C ALA A 119 6.33 -23.94 30.44
N ARG A 120 6.19 -25.19 29.99
CA ARG A 120 5.57 -25.53 28.68
C ARG A 120 4.10 -25.10 28.63
N THR A 121 3.33 -25.31 29.69
CA THR A 121 1.91 -24.90 29.76
C THR A 121 1.75 -23.38 29.80
N THR A 122 2.63 -22.68 30.51
CA THR A 122 2.65 -21.20 30.56
C THR A 122 2.97 -20.61 29.18
N LYS A 123 4.00 -21.14 28.49
CA LYS A 123 4.32 -20.75 27.10
C LYS A 123 3.13 -20.97 26.16
N ARG A 124 2.47 -22.14 26.23
CA ARG A 124 1.25 -22.42 25.45
C ARG A 124 0.12 -21.44 25.75
N ARG A 125 -0.06 -21.02 27.00
CA ARG A 125 -1.08 -20.03 27.38
C ARG A 125 -0.76 -18.66 26.79
N GLN A 126 0.48 -18.20 26.95
CA GLN A 126 0.96 -16.94 26.37
C GLN A 126 0.80 -16.91 24.85
N ARG A 127 1.09 -18.01 24.16
CA ARG A 127 0.88 -18.14 22.72
C ARG A 127 -0.59 -17.98 22.33
N ARG A 128 -1.51 -18.64 23.03
CA ARG A 128 -2.96 -18.48 22.79
C ARG A 128 -3.46 -17.07 23.06
N GLU A 129 -2.95 -16.44 24.12
CA GLU A 129 -3.28 -15.05 24.47
C GLU A 129 -2.74 -14.08 23.40
N TRP A 130 -1.55 -14.33 22.86
CA TRP A 130 -1.00 -13.56 21.75
C TRP A 130 -1.78 -13.79 20.44
N GLU A 131 -2.07 -15.03 20.06
CA GLU A 131 -2.87 -15.36 18.86
C GLU A 131 -4.29 -14.78 18.94
N ALA A 132 -4.88 -14.71 20.14
CA ALA A 132 -6.16 -14.04 20.35
C ALA A 132 -6.05 -12.53 20.12
N ARG A 133 -5.08 -11.87 20.77
CA ARG A 133 -4.85 -10.42 20.60
C ARG A 133 -4.52 -10.05 19.16
N ARG A 134 -3.67 -10.83 18.49
CA ARG A 134 -3.32 -10.65 17.07
C ARG A 134 -4.56 -10.66 16.18
N ARG A 135 -5.50 -11.59 16.42
CA ARG A 135 -6.74 -11.67 15.64
C ARG A 135 -7.63 -10.45 15.86
N ASP A 136 -7.73 -9.97 17.09
CA ASP A 136 -8.52 -8.77 17.40
C ASP A 136 -7.90 -7.52 16.73
N ILE A 137 -6.56 -7.37 16.81
CA ILE A 137 -5.83 -6.25 16.18
C ILE A 137 -5.99 -6.26 14.66
N LEU A 138 -5.80 -7.41 14.02
CA LEU A 138 -5.96 -7.52 12.56
C LEU A 138 -7.41 -7.29 12.13
N PHE A 139 -8.37 -7.77 12.94
CA PHE A 139 -9.79 -7.52 12.69
C PHE A 139 -10.11 -6.02 12.72
N ASP A 140 -9.63 -5.30 13.74
CA ASP A 140 -9.84 -3.85 13.85
C ASP A 140 -9.15 -3.09 12.70
N TYR A 141 -7.96 -3.52 12.30
CA TYR A 141 -7.20 -2.93 11.19
C TYR A 141 -7.89 -3.12 9.82
N GLU A 142 -8.38 -4.33 9.55
CA GLU A 142 -9.01 -4.72 8.28
C GLU A 142 -10.50 -4.38 8.20
N GLN A 143 -11.09 -3.83 9.26
CA GLN A 143 -12.53 -3.63 9.37
C GLN A 143 -13.10 -2.67 8.32
N TYR A 144 -12.35 -1.63 7.94
CA TYR A 144 -12.85 -0.53 7.11
C TYR A 144 -12.00 -0.33 5.87
N GLU A 145 -12.61 -0.49 4.70
CA GLU A 145 -12.00 -0.15 3.43
C GLU A 145 -12.16 1.35 3.14
N TYR A 146 -11.08 1.99 2.71
CA TYR A 146 -11.07 3.39 2.30
C TYR A 146 -10.03 3.63 1.20
N TYR A 147 -9.92 4.88 0.73
CA TYR A 147 -8.98 5.25 -0.33
C TYR A 147 -8.03 6.36 0.13
N GLY A 148 -6.75 6.17 -0.16
CA GLY A 148 -5.69 7.14 0.05
C GLY A 148 -5.58 8.15 -1.10
N THR A 149 -4.42 8.81 -1.17
CA THR A 149 -4.13 9.80 -2.20
C THR A 149 -4.15 9.21 -3.62
N SER A 150 -4.74 9.94 -4.58
CA SER A 150 -4.84 9.52 -5.98
C SER A 150 -3.50 9.09 -6.59
N SER A 151 -3.44 7.91 -7.19
CA SER A 151 -2.24 7.39 -7.87
C SER A 151 -1.77 8.31 -8.99
N ALA A 152 -2.68 9.01 -9.67
CA ALA A 152 -2.33 9.98 -10.70
C ALA A 152 -1.56 11.18 -10.11
N MET A 153 -1.93 11.63 -8.90
CA MET A 153 -1.19 12.67 -8.19
C MET A 153 0.19 12.18 -7.74
N VAL A 154 0.30 10.95 -7.24
CA VAL A 154 1.60 10.35 -6.87
C VAL A 154 2.53 10.27 -8.08
N MET A 155 2.02 9.83 -9.23
CA MET A 155 2.80 9.74 -10.48
C MET A 155 3.17 11.13 -11.03
N PHE A 156 2.31 12.12 -10.87
CA PHE A 156 2.62 13.51 -11.22
C PHE A 156 3.74 14.08 -10.34
N ASP A 157 3.69 13.83 -9.03
CA ASP A 157 4.77 14.24 -8.12
C ASP A 157 6.10 13.57 -8.49
N LEU A 158 6.07 12.30 -8.91
CA LEU A 158 7.25 11.62 -9.43
C LEU A 158 7.81 12.30 -10.69
N ALA A 159 6.94 12.63 -11.65
CA ALA A 159 7.34 13.36 -12.86
C ALA A 159 7.94 14.74 -12.52
N TRP A 160 7.36 15.43 -11.54
CA TRP A 160 7.85 16.71 -11.06
C TRP A 160 9.21 16.60 -10.38
N MET A 161 9.43 15.58 -9.52
CA MET A 161 10.73 15.29 -8.94
C MET A 161 11.81 15.03 -10.00
N MET A 162 11.42 14.48 -11.15
CA MET A 162 12.30 14.25 -12.30
C MET A 162 12.43 15.47 -13.24
N SER A 163 11.79 16.60 -12.93
CA SER A 163 11.70 17.78 -13.81
C SER A 163 11.13 17.47 -15.22
N LYS A 164 10.17 16.53 -15.28
CA LYS A 164 9.48 16.08 -16.50
C LYS A 164 7.97 16.31 -16.45
N ASP A 165 7.52 17.19 -15.56
CA ASP A 165 6.12 17.56 -15.40
C ASP A 165 5.61 18.43 -16.56
N LEU A 166 4.73 17.83 -17.37
CA LEU A 166 4.04 18.48 -18.49
C LEU A 166 2.64 19.00 -18.07
N ASN A 167 2.09 19.94 -18.82
CA ASN A 167 0.73 20.46 -18.59
C ASN A 167 -0.31 19.33 -18.66
N ASP A 168 -0.16 18.40 -19.61
CA ASP A 168 -1.05 17.24 -19.76
C ASP A 168 -1.01 16.31 -18.54
N MET A 169 0.16 16.11 -17.94
CA MET A 169 0.28 15.27 -16.74
C MET A 169 -0.40 15.91 -15.53
N LEU A 170 -0.33 17.23 -15.42
CA LEU A 170 -1.07 17.97 -14.41
C LEU A 170 -2.58 17.83 -14.61
N TRP A 171 -3.04 17.88 -15.87
CA TRP A 171 -4.44 17.62 -16.21
C TRP A 171 -4.88 16.20 -15.85
N TRP A 172 -4.08 15.18 -16.16
CA TRP A 172 -4.38 13.80 -15.76
C TRP A 172 -4.41 13.60 -14.24
N ALA A 173 -3.56 14.31 -13.50
CA ALA A 173 -3.62 14.32 -12.03
C ALA A 173 -4.92 14.95 -11.51
N ILE A 174 -5.37 16.05 -12.10
CA ILE A 174 -6.67 16.67 -11.79
C ILE A 174 -7.81 15.69 -12.06
N VAL A 175 -7.84 15.08 -13.25
CA VAL A 175 -8.86 14.07 -13.62
C VAL A 175 -8.86 12.90 -12.64
N GLY A 176 -7.69 12.38 -12.26
CA GLY A 176 -7.57 11.26 -11.32
C GLY A 176 -7.98 11.60 -9.88
N LEU A 177 -7.83 12.86 -9.45
CA LEU A 177 -8.37 13.32 -8.16
C LEU A 177 -9.89 13.49 -8.22
N THR A 178 -10.40 14.08 -9.31
CA THR A 178 -11.83 14.28 -9.51
C THR A 178 -12.57 12.94 -9.64
N ASP A 179 -11.96 11.92 -10.23
CA ASP A 179 -12.51 10.55 -10.25
C ASP A 179 -12.79 10.03 -8.84
N GLN A 180 -11.83 10.16 -7.92
CA GLN A 180 -12.02 9.75 -6.54
C GLN A 180 -13.15 10.52 -5.85
N TRP A 181 -13.27 11.82 -6.12
CA TRP A 181 -14.32 12.65 -5.54
C TRP A 181 -15.72 12.32 -6.07
N VAL A 182 -15.87 12.14 -7.39
CA VAL A 182 -17.16 11.81 -8.03
C VAL A 182 -17.68 10.43 -7.57
N HIS A 183 -16.78 9.50 -7.28
CA HIS A 183 -17.14 8.16 -6.81
C HIS A 183 -17.19 8.04 -5.27
N ASP A 184 -17.22 9.16 -4.54
CA ASP A 184 -17.27 9.20 -3.07
C ASP A 184 -16.16 8.37 -2.38
N LYS A 185 -15.01 8.18 -3.04
CA LYS A 185 -13.88 7.41 -2.51
C LYS A 185 -13.10 8.18 -1.44
N ILE A 186 -13.14 9.52 -1.50
CA ILE A 186 -12.44 10.41 -0.60
C ILE A 186 -13.40 11.43 0.01
N THR A 187 -13.06 11.92 1.20
CA THR A 187 -13.87 12.95 1.88
C THR A 187 -13.74 14.30 1.17
N GLN A 188 -14.74 15.17 1.35
CA GLN A 188 -14.68 16.54 0.84
C GLN A 188 -13.47 17.31 1.37
N MET A 189 -13.09 17.10 2.64
CA MET A 189 -11.92 17.74 3.24
C MET A 189 -10.62 17.31 2.54
N LYS A 190 -10.47 16.01 2.24
CA LYS A 190 -9.32 15.49 1.48
C LYS A 190 -9.29 16.09 0.08
N TYR A 191 -10.41 16.07 -0.62
CA TYR A 191 -10.52 16.65 -1.96
C TYR A 191 -10.10 18.13 -1.99
N VAL A 192 -10.62 18.96 -1.09
CA VAL A 192 -10.27 20.39 -1.02
C VAL A 192 -8.78 20.59 -0.72
N THR A 193 -8.20 19.77 0.15
CA THR A 193 -6.77 19.80 0.46
C THR A 193 -5.92 19.49 -0.77
N ASP A 194 -6.27 18.41 -1.47
CA ASP A 194 -5.55 17.93 -2.66
C ASP A 194 -5.71 18.91 -3.85
N VAL A 195 -6.89 19.53 -4.01
CA VAL A 195 -7.11 20.64 -4.97
C VAL A 195 -6.18 21.82 -4.65
N GLY A 196 -6.00 22.16 -3.38
CA GLY A 196 -5.08 23.21 -2.95
C GLY A 196 -3.62 22.92 -3.34
N ILE A 197 -3.22 21.64 -3.37
CA ILE A 197 -1.90 21.22 -3.87
C ILE A 197 -1.83 21.44 -5.38
N LEU A 198 -2.81 20.94 -6.15
CA LEU A 198 -2.84 21.07 -7.61
C LEU A 198 -2.87 22.54 -8.07
N GLN A 199 -3.59 23.42 -7.36
CA GLN A 199 -3.61 24.86 -7.64
C GLN A 199 -2.20 25.50 -7.63
N ARG A 200 -1.32 25.05 -6.73
CA ARG A 200 0.07 25.53 -6.69
C ARG A 200 0.84 25.11 -7.95
N HIS A 201 0.62 23.88 -8.43
CA HIS A 201 1.23 23.41 -9.67
C HIS A 201 0.67 24.13 -10.90
N VAL A 202 -0.64 24.39 -10.96
CA VAL A 202 -1.27 25.18 -12.03
C VAL A 202 -0.63 26.56 -12.10
N SER A 203 -0.51 27.23 -10.95
CA SER A 203 0.13 28.54 -10.87
C SER A 203 1.58 28.48 -11.35
N ARG A 204 2.36 27.48 -10.92
CA ARG A 204 3.76 27.29 -11.35
C ARG A 204 3.89 27.06 -12.86
N HIS A 205 3.03 26.22 -13.45
CA HIS A 205 3.04 25.93 -14.89
C HIS A 205 2.67 27.17 -15.72
N ASN A 206 1.68 27.95 -15.26
CA ASN A 206 1.29 29.18 -15.95
C ASN A 206 2.44 30.21 -15.95
N HIS A 207 3.17 30.38 -14.84
CA HIS A 207 4.36 31.25 -14.81
C HIS A 207 5.49 30.74 -15.73
N ARG A 208 5.69 29.42 -15.84
CA ARG A 208 6.68 28.83 -16.77
C ARG A 208 6.30 29.13 -18.22
N ASN A 209 5.03 28.93 -18.58
CA ASN A 209 4.53 29.18 -19.93
C ASN A 209 4.66 30.66 -20.32
N GLU A 210 4.43 31.61 -19.41
CA GLU A 210 4.64 33.04 -19.68
C GLU A 210 6.12 33.39 -19.95
N ALA A 211 7.05 32.71 -19.28
CA ALA A 211 8.48 32.86 -19.53
C ALA A 211 8.92 32.24 -20.87
N GLU A 212 8.30 31.12 -21.26
CA GLU A 212 8.59 30.38 -22.50
C GLU A 212 7.86 30.92 -23.74
N GLU A 213 6.68 31.55 -23.60
CA GLU A 213 5.95 32.28 -24.66
C GLU A 213 6.82 33.39 -25.28
N ASN A 214 7.84 33.87 -24.57
CA ASN A 214 8.83 34.81 -25.07
C ASN A 214 9.85 34.19 -26.05
N THR A 215 9.83 32.87 -26.24
CA THR A 215 10.80 32.15 -27.09
C THR A 215 10.22 31.16 -28.08
N LEU A 216 9.10 30.46 -27.82
CA LEU A 216 8.50 29.51 -28.79
C LEU A 216 7.04 29.20 -28.43
N SER A 217 6.12 29.38 -29.38
CA SER A 217 4.70 29.02 -29.30
C SER A 217 4.51 27.53 -29.60
N VAL A 218 4.59 26.65 -28.60
CA VAL A 218 4.48 25.19 -28.85
C VAL A 218 3.49 24.43 -27.96
N ASP A 219 2.94 25.00 -26.88
CA ASP A 219 1.81 24.35 -26.18
C ASP A 219 0.74 25.37 -25.78
N CYS A 220 -0.49 25.15 -26.23
CA CYS A 220 -1.63 26.05 -26.02
C CYS A 220 -2.55 25.64 -24.85
N THR A 221 -2.23 24.54 -24.16
CA THR A 221 -3.00 24.09 -22.99
C THR A 221 -2.74 25.00 -21.79
N ARG A 222 -3.68 25.88 -21.48
CA ARG A 222 -3.71 26.67 -20.23
C ARG A 222 -4.73 26.05 -19.29
N ILE A 223 -4.31 25.79 -18.06
CA ILE A 223 -5.20 25.31 -16.98
C ILE A 223 -5.51 26.50 -16.08
N SER A 224 -6.80 26.78 -15.89
CA SER A 224 -7.31 27.77 -14.93
C SER A 224 -8.07 27.05 -13.82
N PHE A 225 -7.99 27.60 -12.60
CA PHE A 225 -8.82 27.14 -11.49
C PHE A 225 -10.12 27.94 -11.46
N GLU A 226 -11.26 27.25 -11.49
CA GLU A 226 -12.59 27.85 -11.46
C GLU A 226 -13.45 27.21 -10.37
N TYR A 227 -14.30 28.01 -9.74
CA TYR A 227 -15.21 27.57 -8.69
C TYR A 227 -16.59 27.32 -9.30
N GLU A 228 -16.78 26.14 -9.88
CA GLU A 228 -18.06 25.73 -10.49
C GLU A 228 -18.80 24.70 -9.63
N TYR A 229 -20.14 24.71 -9.73
CA TYR A 229 -20.99 23.70 -9.10
C TYR A 229 -21.05 22.44 -9.98
N LEU A 230 -21.13 21.26 -9.35
CA LEU A 230 -21.49 19.98 -10.00
C LEU A 230 -22.93 20.06 -10.53
N CYS A 231 -23.12 20.74 -11.64
CA CYS A 231 -24.31 20.68 -12.45
C CYS A 231 -23.85 20.43 -13.87
N SER A 232 -24.51 19.52 -14.58
CA SER A 232 -24.20 19.16 -15.97
C SER A 232 -24.41 20.35 -16.91
N TRP A 233 -23.45 21.27 -16.96
CA TRP A 233 -23.43 22.44 -17.83
C TRP A 233 -22.18 22.41 -18.71
N ALA A 234 -21.96 21.29 -19.41
CA ALA A 234 -21.20 21.29 -20.65
C ALA A 234 -22.01 20.48 -21.67
N PRO A 235 -22.16 20.99 -22.90
CA PRO A 235 -23.35 20.74 -23.70
C PRO A 235 -23.41 19.30 -24.22
N TRP A 236 -24.60 18.72 -24.12
CA TRP A 236 -25.05 17.74 -25.10
C TRP A 236 -24.96 18.40 -26.48
N VAL A 237 -23.91 18.09 -27.23
CA VAL A 237 -23.81 18.35 -28.68
C VAL A 237 -24.31 17.11 -29.40
#